data_AF-A0A261KQE2-F1
#
_entry.id   AF-A0A261KQE2-F1
#
_cell.length_a   1.000
_cell.length_b   1.000
_cell.length_c   1.000
_cell.angle_alpha   90.00
_cell.angle_beta   90.00
_cell.angle_gamma   90.00
#
_symmetry.space_group_name_H-M   'P 1'
#
loop_
_entity.id
_entity.type
_entity.pdbx_description
1 polymer ?
#
loop_
_entity_poly.entity_id
_entity_poly.type
_entity_poly.pdbx_seq_one_letter_code
_entity_poly.pdbx_strand_id
1 'polypeptide(L)' 'MYQEPPVYLLPSALGDLFAHANATGYITLADRYGLMAAIFDESLPEDEKRSINRLLRAICKGRIKVIDEISVMA' A
#
# COMPACT_ATOMS: atom_id res chain seq x y z
N MET A 1 -1.06 24.76 -20.87
CA MET A 1 -1.00 23.32 -20.58
C MET A 1 -1.50 23.14 -19.16
N TYR A 2 -2.66 22.52 -18.95
CA TYR A 2 -3.04 22.06 -17.62
C TYR A 2 -2.15 20.86 -17.32
N GLN A 3 -1.18 21.02 -16.43
CA GLN A 3 -0.52 19.88 -15.81
C GLN A 3 -1.57 19.22 -14.92
N GLU A 4 -1.98 18.00 -15.26
CA GLU A 4 -2.73 17.17 -14.33
C GLU A 4 -1.88 17.01 -13.06
N PRO A 5 -2.48 17.17 -11.86
CA PRO A 5 -1.73 17.00 -10.63
C PRO A 5 -1.15 15.57 -10.62
N PRO A 6 0.11 15.39 -10.18
CA PRO A 6 0.70 14.07 -10.10
C PRO A 6 -0.23 13.15 -9.30
N VAL A 7 -0.69 12.09 -9.96
CA VAL A 7 -1.53 11.07 -9.33
C VAL A 7 -0.63 10.27 -8.42
N TYR A 8 -0.53 10.73 -7.19
CA TYR A 8 0.15 9.98 -6.16
C TYR A 8 -0.77 8.86 -5.71
N LEU A 9 -0.35 7.61 -5.96
CA LEU A 9 -1.17 6.43 -5.68
C LEU A 9 -1.51 6.27 -4.18
N LEU A 10 -0.74 6.86 -3.25
CA LEU A 10 -0.79 6.51 -1.82
C LEU A 10 -0.51 7.59 -0.74
N PRO A 11 -0.25 8.88 -1.00
CA PRO A 11 0.45 9.73 -0.02
C PRO A 11 -0.38 10.05 1.22
N SER A 12 -1.71 9.92 1.16
CA SER A 12 -2.60 9.93 2.33
C SER A 12 -3.10 8.54 2.74
N ALA A 13 -3.11 7.57 1.83
CA ALA A 13 -3.66 6.23 2.08
C ALA A 13 -2.65 5.26 2.73
N LEU A 14 -1.34 5.52 2.59
CA LEU A 14 -0.32 4.61 3.10
C LEU A 14 -0.36 4.54 4.63
N GLY A 15 -0.46 5.69 5.30
CA GLY A 15 -0.53 5.77 6.77
C GLY A 15 -1.70 4.97 7.34
N ASP A 16 -2.88 5.13 6.75
CA ASP A 16 -4.09 4.40 7.14
C ASP A 16 -3.98 2.90 6.87
N LEU A 17 -3.39 2.51 5.74
CA LEU A 17 -3.12 1.11 5.42
C LEU A 17 -2.16 0.48 6.44
N PHE A 18 -1.12 1.21 6.87
CA PHE A 18 -0.23 0.74 7.94
C PHE A 18 -0.95 0.60 9.27
N ALA A 19 -1.77 1.59 9.65
CA ALA A 19 -2.54 1.54 10.89
C ALA A 19 -3.48 0.34 10.88
N HIS A 20 -4.22 0.14 9.78
CA HIS A 20 -5.09 -1.01 9.57
C HIS A 20 -4.32 -2.33 9.66
N ALA A 21 -3.25 -2.49 8.87
CA ALA A 21 -2.47 -3.74 8.84
C ALA A 21 -1.88 -4.10 10.21
N ASN A 22 -1.43 -3.11 10.99
CA ASN A 22 -0.92 -3.36 12.34
C ASN A 22 -2.05 -3.70 13.34
N ALA A 23 -3.24 -3.09 13.19
CA ALA A 23 -4.37 -3.35 14.06
C ALA A 23 -5.04 -4.70 13.78
N THR A 24 -5.17 -5.10 12.52
CA THR A 24 -5.91 -6.30 12.10
C THR A 24 -5.01 -7.50 11.81
N GLY A 25 -3.72 -7.27 11.52
CA GLY A 25 -2.79 -8.31 11.11
C GLY A 25 -2.99 -8.80 9.67
N TYR A 26 -3.79 -8.12 8.86
CA TYR A 26 -4.00 -8.46 7.46
C TYR A 26 -4.11 -7.22 6.56
N ILE A 27 -3.97 -7.44 5.25
CA ILE A 27 -4.34 -6.51 4.19
C ILE A 27 -5.15 -7.24 3.12
N THR A 28 -5.85 -6.50 2.27
CA THR A 28 -6.56 -7.09 1.12
C THR A 28 -5.62 -7.42 -0.03
N LEU A 29 -6.10 -8.25 -0.95
CA LEU A 29 -5.39 -8.52 -2.21
C LEU A 29 -5.19 -7.23 -3.04
N ALA A 30 -6.18 -6.33 -3.02
CA ALA A 30 -6.11 -5.03 -3.70
C ALA A 30 -4.98 -4.16 -3.11
N ASP A 31 -4.88 -4.09 -1.78
CA ASP A 31 -3.81 -3.33 -1.10
C ASP A 31 -2.42 -3.84 -1.50
N ARG A 32 -2.25 -5.17 -1.58
CA ARG A 32 -0.98 -5.77 -1.99
C ARG A 32 -0.57 -5.33 -3.39
N TYR A 33 -1.51 -5.34 -4.34
CA TYR A 33 -1.22 -4.90 -5.70
C TYR A 33 -1.01 -3.38 -5.78
N GLY A 34 -1.75 -2.59 -5.01
CA GLY A 34 -1.52 -1.16 -4.86
C GLY A 34 -0.11 -0.84 -4.36
N LEU A 35 0.35 -1.55 -3.33
CA LEU A 35 1.72 -1.43 -2.79
C LEU A 35 2.78 -1.83 -3.81
N MET A 36 2.54 -2.90 -4.59
CA MET A 36 3.46 -3.33 -5.65
C MET A 36 3.54 -2.30 -6.78
N ALA A 37 2.41 -1.73 -7.19
CA ALA A 37 2.36 -0.68 -8.19
C ALA A 37 3.09 0.58 -7.71
N ALA A 38 2.88 0.99 -6.46
CA ALA A 38 3.50 2.18 -5.89
C ALA A 38 5.04 2.10 -5.78
N ILE A 39 5.64 0.91 -5.71
CA ILE A 39 7.11 0.78 -5.75
C ILE A 39 7.69 1.22 -7.11
N PHE A 40 6.94 1.06 -8.20
CA PHE A 40 7.38 1.47 -9.52
C PHE A 40 7.19 2.98 -9.76
N ASP A 41 6.60 3.72 -8.82
CA ASP A 41 6.49 5.16 -8.89
C ASP A 41 7.83 5.82 -8.52
N GLU A 42 8.52 6.37 -9.51
CA GLU A 42 9.80 7.06 -9.32
C GLU A 42 9.65 8.35 -8.49
N SER A 43 8.47 8.97 -8.50
CA SER A 43 8.17 10.18 -7.74
C SER A 43 7.96 9.95 -6.25
N LEU A 44 7.82 8.69 -5.84
CA LEU A 44 7.58 8.30 -4.45
C LEU A 44 8.81 8.64 -3.57
N PRO A 45 8.62 9.35 -2.44
CA PRO A 45 9.71 9.66 -1.52
C PRO A 45 10.40 8.40 -0.97
N GLU A 46 11.70 8.50 -0.70
CA GLU A 46 12.50 7.37 -0.23
C GLU A 46 11.97 6.77 1.10
N ASP A 47 11.46 7.60 2.00
CA ASP A 47 10.91 7.13 3.28
C ASP A 47 9.58 6.37 3.10
N GLU A 48 8.78 6.75 2.10
CA GLU A 48 7.58 6.01 1.72
C GLU A 48 7.96 4.68 1.04
N LYS A 49 8.94 4.68 0.12
CA LYS A 49 9.50 3.46 -0.48
C LYS A 49 9.98 2.47 0.59
N ARG A 50 10.75 2.95 1.58
CA ARG A 50 11.21 2.11 2.70
C ARG A 50 10.06 1.58 3.53
N SER A 51 9.04 2.40 3.77
CA SER A 51 7.85 1.97 4.50
C SER A 51 7.15 0.84 3.75
N ILE A 52 6.81 1.04 2.46
CA ILE A 52 6.19 0.00 1.63
C ILE A 52 7.00 -1.30 1.64
N ASN A 53 8.32 -1.21 1.45
CA ASN A 53 9.21 -2.39 1.50
C ASN A 53 9.15 -3.12 2.85
N ARG A 54 9.03 -2.40 3.97
CA ARG A 54 8.86 -3.00 5.30
C ARG A 54 7.56 -3.79 5.40
N LEU A 55 6.46 -3.27 4.87
CA LEU A 55 5.16 -3.95 4.87
C LEU A 55 5.18 -5.19 3.97
N LEU A 56 5.68 -5.07 2.75
CA LEU A 56 5.85 -6.21 1.84
C LEU A 56 6.73 -7.30 2.45
N ARG A 57 7.81 -6.93 3.14
CA ARG A 57 8.64 -7.89 3.87
C ARG A 57 7.88 -8.58 5.01
N ALA A 58 7.01 -7.86 5.72
CA ALA A 58 6.17 -8.45 6.77
C ALA A 58 5.17 -9.45 6.18
N ILE A 59 4.59 -9.14 5.02
CA ILE A 59 3.71 -10.03 4.26
C ILE A 59 4.46 -11.28 3.79
N CYS A 60 5.62 -11.13 3.16
CA CYS A 60 6.45 -12.26 2.72
C CYS A 60 6.89 -13.18 3.87
N LYS A 61 7.05 -12.63 5.07
CA LYS A 61 7.36 -13.39 6.30
C LYS A 61 6.13 -14.00 6.98
N GLY A 62 4.93 -13.83 6.43
CA GLY A 62 3.67 -14.31 7.00
C GLY A 62 3.26 -13.59 8.29
N ARG A 63 3.86 -12.45 8.61
CA ARG A 63 3.50 -11.65 9.81
C ARG A 63 2.23 -10.83 9.59
N ILE A 64 1.98 -10.45 8.34
CA ILE A 64 0.73 -9.83 7.88
C ILE A 64 0.12 -10.77 6.85
N LYS A 65 -1.15 -11.14 7.03
CA LYS A 65 -1.86 -12.01 6.11
C LYS A 65 -2.41 -11.21 4.92
N VAL A 66 -2.50 -11.84 3.77
CA VAL A 66 -3.23 -11.29 2.62
C VAL A 66 -4.55 -12.05 2.54
N ILE A 67 -5.65 -11.33 2.60
CA ILE A 67 -6.98 -11.91 2.48
C ILE A 67 -7.61 -11.51 1.15
N ASP A 68 -8.39 -12.43 0.60
CA ASP A 68 -9.15 -12.23 -0.63
C ASP A 68 -10.52 -11.64 -0.28
N GLU A 69 -10.51 -10.51 0.42
CA GLU A 69 -11.69 -9.67 0.55
C GLU A 69 -11.72 -8.77 -0.67
N ILE A 70 -12.58 -9.13 -1.63
CA ILE A 70 -13.02 -8.19 -2.65
C ILE A 70 -13.75 -7.10 -1.88
N SER A 71 -13.22 -5.86 -1.90
CA SER A 71 -13.96 -4.69 -1.45
C SER A 71 -15.18 -4.54 -2.38
N VAL A 72 -16.24 -5.28 -2.11
CA VAL A 72 -17.51 -5.14 -2.79
C VAL A 72 -18.07 -3.83 -2.29
N MET A 73 -18.01 -2.81 -3.13
CA MET A 73 -18.79 -1.59 -2.93
C MET A 73 -20.26 -2.02 -2.93
N ALA A 74 -20.88 -2.00 -1.76
CA ALA A 74 -22.34 -2.04 -1.60
C ALA A 74 -22.91 -0.63 -1.77
#